data_AF-A0A453S7M9-F1
#
_entry.id   AF-A0A453S7M9-F1
#
_cell.length_a   1.000
_cell.length_b   1.000
_cell.length_c   1.000
_cell.angle_alpha   90.00
_cell.angle_beta   90.00
_cell.angle_gamma   90.00
#
_symmetry.space_group_name_H-M   'P 1'
#
loop_
_entity.id
_entity.type
_entity.pdbx_description
1 polymer ?
#
loop_
_entity_poly.entity_id
_entity_poly.type
_entity_poly.pdbx_seq_one_letter_code
_entity_poly.pdbx_strand_id
1 'polypeptide(L)'
;CRFLPRLQVSEGGRKPGEMMIARGCLLRSKAESLVKHVASGGSWHGLHSFSEASARGFSSEPSLQADSTEEIGFKGHGMLAPFTAGWQSTDVHPLVIDRSEGAYVYDINGKKYIDALAGLWCTALGGSEPRLVKAATEQLNKLPFYHSFWNRTTKPSLDLANDVLNMFTAREMGKVFFANSGSEANDSQVKLVWYYNNAMGRPDKKKFIARSKS
;
A
#
# COMPACT_ATOMS: atom_id res chain seq x y z
N CYS A 1 -51.42 -29.92 19.68
CA CYS A 1 -51.29 -30.83 20.83
C CYS A 1 -49.88 -30.76 21.39
N ARG A 2 -49.77 -30.35 22.67
CA ARG A 2 -48.78 -30.74 23.71
C ARG A 2 -47.28 -30.58 23.39
N PHE A 3 -46.62 -29.56 23.95
CA PHE A 3 -45.93 -29.52 25.27
C PHE A 3 -44.49 -30.09 25.23
N LEU A 4 -43.50 -29.16 25.15
CA LEU A 4 -42.34 -28.90 26.03
C LEU A 4 -41.81 -30.02 26.99
N PRO A 5 -40.52 -30.01 27.46
CA PRO A 5 -39.89 -28.79 27.98
C PRO A 5 -38.34 -28.60 27.98
N ARG A 6 -38.01 -27.31 28.19
CA ARG A 6 -36.96 -26.69 29.03
C ARG A 6 -35.52 -27.24 29.00
N LEU A 7 -34.61 -26.39 28.50
CA LEU A 7 -33.25 -26.29 29.04
C LEU A 7 -33.20 -25.19 30.11
N GLN A 8 -32.75 -25.56 31.29
CA GLN A 8 -32.54 -24.69 32.45
C GLN A 8 -31.29 -23.84 32.28
N VAL A 9 -31.40 -22.56 32.63
CA VAL A 9 -30.27 -21.67 32.91
C VAL A 9 -29.79 -21.99 34.32
N SER A 10 -28.55 -22.47 34.49
CA SER A 10 -27.94 -22.62 35.81
C SER A 10 -27.19 -21.34 36.17
N GLU A 11 -27.63 -20.67 37.23
CA GLU A 11 -26.90 -19.61 37.90
C GLU A 11 -25.68 -20.19 38.61
N GLY A 12 -24.48 -19.82 38.14
CA GLY A 12 -23.22 -20.13 38.80
C GLY A 12 -22.90 -19.07 39.86
N GLY A 13 -23.05 -19.45 41.13
CA GLY A 13 -22.69 -18.63 42.29
C GLY A 13 -21.21 -18.25 42.31
N ARG A 14 -20.93 -16.97 42.57
CA ARG A 14 -19.58 -16.42 42.74
C ARG A 14 -19.38 -16.09 44.23
N LYS A 15 -18.45 -16.78 44.89
CA LYS A 15 -18.01 -16.48 46.27
C LYS A 15 -17.18 -15.18 46.30
N PRO A 16 -17.26 -14.36 47.36
CA PRO A 16 -16.38 -13.20 47.54
C PRO A 16 -15.13 -13.62 48.32
N GLY A 17 -13.96 -13.24 47.82
CA GLY A 17 -12.68 -13.50 48.47
C GLY A 17 -11.60 -12.58 47.88
N GLU A 18 -11.29 -11.54 48.67
CA GLU A 18 -10.02 -10.84 48.83
C GLU A 18 -9.17 -10.49 47.59
N MET A 19 -8.86 -9.21 47.42
CA MET A 19 -7.53 -8.68 47.80
C MET A 19 -7.50 -7.16 47.64
N MET A 20 -7.50 -6.45 48.77
CA MET A 20 -6.98 -5.10 48.88
C MET A 20 -5.46 -5.14 48.70
N ILE A 21 -4.92 -4.37 47.76
CA ILE A 21 -3.58 -3.78 47.91
C ILE A 21 -3.66 -2.30 47.53
N ALA A 22 -3.29 -1.50 48.50
CA ALA A 22 -3.17 -0.05 48.47
C ALA A 22 -2.07 0.44 47.53
N ARG A 23 -2.23 1.67 47.04
CA ARG A 23 -1.21 2.72 47.18
C ARG A 23 -1.82 4.07 46.83
N GLY A 24 -1.96 4.90 47.84
CA GLY A 24 -2.23 6.32 47.69
C GLY A 24 -0.94 7.13 47.48
N CYS A 25 -1.18 8.41 47.20
CA CYS A 25 -0.31 9.57 47.39
C CYS A 25 0.78 9.82 46.34
N LEU A 26 0.59 10.86 45.51
CA LEU A 26 1.42 12.07 45.58
C LEU A 26 0.81 13.24 44.81
N LEU A 27 1.12 14.42 45.33
CA LEU A 27 0.53 15.73 45.14
C LEU A 27 0.99 16.48 43.88
N ARG A 28 0.21 17.53 43.58
CA ARG A 28 0.41 18.62 42.60
C ARG A 28 1.80 19.27 42.63
N SER A 29 2.20 19.86 41.50
CA SER A 29 2.81 21.20 41.47
C SER A 29 2.69 21.87 40.09
N LYS A 30 2.50 23.20 40.13
CA LYS A 30 2.38 24.21 39.05
C LYS A 30 3.73 24.47 38.35
N ALA A 31 3.75 24.69 37.03
CA ALA A 31 3.82 25.97 36.30
C ALA A 31 5.19 26.68 36.34
N GLU A 32 5.74 27.05 35.18
CA GLU A 32 5.91 28.46 34.77
C GLU A 32 6.54 28.62 33.37
N SER A 33 6.26 29.78 32.81
CA SER A 33 6.53 30.32 31.47
C SER A 33 7.92 30.98 31.41
N LEU A 34 8.50 31.12 30.21
CA LEU A 34 9.17 32.38 29.83
C LEU A 34 9.36 32.51 28.31
N VAL A 35 8.80 33.60 27.80
CA VAL A 35 8.97 34.21 26.47
C VAL A 35 10.20 35.13 26.48
N LYS A 36 10.83 35.33 25.31
CA LYS A 36 11.49 36.55 24.75
C LYS A 36 12.50 36.10 23.67
N HIS A 37 12.76 36.74 22.53
CA HIS A 37 12.30 37.97 21.88
C HIS A 37 12.70 37.94 20.39
N VAL A 38 12.06 38.79 19.59
CA VAL A 38 12.30 39.14 18.19
C VAL A 38 13.32 40.27 18.07
N ALA A 39 14.12 40.29 17.00
CA ALA A 39 14.62 41.48 16.24
C ALA A 39 15.42 40.97 15.01
N SER A 40 14.92 41.03 13.77
CA SER A 40 14.92 42.15 12.81
C SER A 40 16.31 42.62 12.31
N GLY A 41 16.55 42.43 11.01
CA GLY A 41 17.10 43.43 10.09
C GLY A 41 18.61 43.69 10.08
N GLY A 42 19.28 43.30 8.99
CA GLY A 42 20.62 43.75 8.65
C GLY A 42 21.00 43.37 7.23
N SER A 43 20.82 44.31 6.29
CA SER A 43 21.37 44.26 4.93
C SER A 43 22.83 44.71 4.97
N TRP A 44 23.75 43.93 4.41
CA TRP A 44 25.12 44.32 4.13
C TRP A 44 25.56 43.76 2.78
N HIS A 45 25.87 44.67 1.85
CA HIS A 45 26.62 44.39 0.63
C HIS A 45 28.07 44.02 0.99
N GLY A 46 28.60 42.98 0.35
CA GLY A 46 30.01 42.62 0.41
C GLY A 46 30.37 41.68 -0.72
N LEU A 47 30.95 42.23 -1.79
CA LEU A 47 31.59 41.50 -2.89
C LEU A 47 32.72 40.64 -2.31
N HIS A 48 32.69 39.32 -2.55
CA HIS A 48 33.90 38.50 -2.59
C HIS A 48 33.75 37.41 -3.65
N SER A 49 34.49 37.62 -4.74
CA SER A 49 34.86 36.63 -5.75
C SER A 49 35.67 35.51 -5.10
N PHE A 50 35.36 34.24 -5.37
CA PHE A 50 36.35 33.15 -5.46
C PHE A 50 35.73 31.87 -6.09
N SER A 51 36.35 31.46 -7.21
CA SER A 51 36.58 30.08 -7.67
C SER A 51 35.39 29.18 -8.02
N GLU A 52 35.08 29.11 -9.32
CA GLU A 52 34.35 27.98 -9.94
C GLU A 52 35.10 26.66 -9.71
N ALA A 53 34.50 25.76 -8.94
CA ALA A 53 34.90 24.36 -8.92
C ALA A 53 34.31 23.64 -10.13
N SER A 54 35.19 23.13 -10.99
CA SER A 54 34.88 22.31 -12.15
C SER A 54 34.07 21.07 -11.75
N ALA A 55 32.76 21.12 -12.00
CA ALA A 55 31.92 19.95 -11.99
C ALA A 55 32.22 19.14 -13.26
N ARG A 56 32.90 18.00 -13.10
CA ARG A 56 33.08 17.00 -14.15
C ARG A 56 31.70 16.54 -14.62
N GLY A 57 31.28 17.03 -15.79
CA GLY A 57 30.10 16.53 -16.48
C GLY A 57 30.34 15.09 -16.91
N PHE A 58 29.53 14.16 -16.38
CA PHE A 58 29.24 12.92 -17.10
C PHE A 58 28.32 13.30 -18.26
N SER A 59 28.93 13.68 -19.38
CA SER A 59 28.23 13.87 -20.64
C SER A 59 27.93 12.50 -21.23
N SER A 60 26.66 12.10 -21.19
CA SER A 60 26.10 11.19 -22.18
C SER A 60 25.29 12.05 -23.15
N GLU A 61 25.95 12.69 -24.09
CA GLU A 61 25.27 13.31 -25.23
C GLU A 61 24.50 12.22 -25.98
N PRO A 62 23.19 12.35 -26.18
CA PRO A 62 22.48 11.53 -27.14
C PRO A 62 22.92 11.97 -28.53
N SER A 63 23.51 11.07 -29.30
CA SER A 63 23.79 11.29 -30.71
C SER A 63 22.47 11.60 -31.43
N LEU A 64 22.28 12.87 -31.79
CA LEU A 64 21.19 13.32 -32.62
C LEU A 64 21.40 12.79 -34.05
N GLN A 65 20.84 11.61 -34.33
CA GLN A 65 20.42 11.29 -35.69
C GLN A 65 18.96 11.68 -35.81
N ALA A 66 18.72 12.73 -36.58
CA ALA A 66 17.38 13.13 -37.01
C ALA A 66 16.90 12.08 -38.03
N ASP A 67 16.15 11.09 -37.55
CA ASP A 67 15.30 10.28 -38.39
C ASP A 67 13.88 10.87 -38.36
N SER A 68 13.42 11.32 -39.52
CA SER A 68 12.19 12.06 -39.72
C SER A 68 10.95 11.16 -39.75
N THR A 69 10.79 10.32 -38.74
CA THR A 69 9.48 9.74 -38.42
C THR A 69 8.78 10.70 -37.46
N GLU A 70 7.55 11.10 -37.76
CA GLU A 70 6.74 11.83 -36.79
C GLU A 70 6.65 10.97 -35.51
N GLU A 71 7.39 11.33 -34.47
CA GLU A 71 7.24 10.71 -33.16
C GLU A 71 5.79 10.90 -32.75
N ILE A 72 5.05 9.81 -32.56
CA ILE A 72 3.76 9.82 -31.88
C ILE A 72 4.05 10.14 -30.41
N GLY A 73 4.33 11.40 -30.14
CA GLY A 73 4.78 11.87 -28.85
C GLY A 73 3.59 12.11 -27.93
N PHE A 74 3.55 11.43 -26.78
CA PHE A 74 2.48 11.58 -25.79
C PHE A 74 2.71 12.74 -24.81
N LYS A 75 3.34 13.84 -25.26
CA LYS A 75 3.52 15.03 -24.43
C LYS A 75 2.18 15.71 -24.19
N GLY A 76 1.93 16.13 -22.94
CA GLY A 76 0.62 16.68 -22.57
C GLY A 76 -0.49 15.63 -22.58
N HIS A 77 -0.16 14.36 -22.31
CA HIS A 77 -1.13 13.27 -22.31
C HIS A 77 -2.29 13.50 -21.32
N GLY A 78 -3.47 12.96 -21.65
CA GLY A 78 -4.68 13.12 -20.83
C GLY A 78 -4.71 12.33 -19.50
N MET A 79 -3.67 11.55 -19.18
CA MET A 79 -3.63 10.76 -17.94
C MET A 79 -3.27 11.62 -16.73
N LEU A 80 -4.03 11.46 -15.63
CA LEU A 80 -3.60 11.85 -14.29
C LEU A 80 -2.62 10.79 -13.76
N ALA A 81 -1.34 10.92 -14.16
CA ALA A 81 -0.31 9.94 -13.84
C ALA A 81 -0.07 9.84 -12.31
N PRO A 82 -0.16 8.63 -11.72
CA PRO A 82 -0.03 8.45 -10.28
C PRO A 82 1.41 8.71 -9.83
N PHE A 83 1.59 9.39 -8.69
CA PHE A 83 2.91 9.76 -8.15
C PHE A 83 3.81 10.57 -9.13
N THR A 84 3.21 11.25 -10.10
CA THR A 84 3.93 12.09 -11.08
C THR A 84 3.67 13.58 -10.81
N ALA A 85 4.71 14.40 -10.85
CA ALA A 85 4.55 15.84 -10.72
C ALA A 85 3.82 16.41 -11.95
N GLY A 86 2.84 17.29 -11.77
CA GLY A 86 1.97 17.75 -12.85
C GLY A 86 2.70 18.29 -14.08
N TRP A 87 3.78 19.06 -13.86
CA TRP A 87 4.61 19.60 -14.95
C TRP A 87 5.26 18.51 -15.81
N GLN A 88 5.60 17.34 -15.24
CA GLN A 88 6.21 16.24 -16.01
C GLN A 88 5.23 15.70 -17.05
N SER A 89 3.96 15.56 -16.69
CA SER A 89 2.90 15.10 -17.60
C SER A 89 2.59 16.12 -18.71
N THR A 90 2.80 17.42 -18.44
CA THR A 90 2.52 18.50 -19.40
C THR A 90 3.69 18.78 -20.34
N ASP A 91 4.90 18.81 -19.80
CA ASP A 91 6.06 19.39 -20.48
C ASP A 91 7.00 18.36 -21.10
N VAL A 92 6.91 17.10 -20.68
CA VAL A 92 7.83 16.02 -21.05
C VAL A 92 7.07 14.89 -21.75
N HIS A 93 7.72 14.23 -22.71
CA HIS A 93 7.20 12.99 -23.29
C HIS A 93 7.38 11.83 -22.28
N PRO A 94 6.34 11.03 -22.00
CA PRO A 94 6.48 9.88 -21.13
C PRO A 94 7.33 8.79 -21.82
N LEU A 95 8.05 7.99 -21.03
CA LEU A 95 8.60 6.74 -21.51
C LEU A 95 7.46 5.73 -21.66
N VAL A 96 7.11 5.38 -22.89
CA VAL A 96 6.03 4.43 -23.18
C VAL A 96 6.59 3.03 -23.31
N ILE A 97 6.25 2.17 -22.35
CA ILE A 97 6.62 0.75 -22.35
C ILE A 97 5.62 -0.03 -23.22
N ASP A 98 6.13 -0.84 -24.16
CA ASP A 98 5.35 -1.62 -25.12
C ASP A 98 5.18 -3.08 -24.69
N ARG A 99 6.29 -3.75 -24.34
CA ARG A 99 6.29 -5.17 -23.99
C ARG A 99 7.28 -5.52 -22.89
N SER A 100 7.08 -6.68 -22.28
CA SER A 100 7.95 -7.24 -21.25
C SER A 100 8.30 -8.70 -21.52
N GLU A 101 9.49 -9.13 -21.13
CA GLU A 101 10.00 -10.49 -21.32
C GLU A 101 11.00 -10.82 -20.21
N GLY A 102 10.61 -11.70 -19.29
CA GLY A 102 11.44 -12.03 -18.13
C GLY A 102 11.73 -10.78 -17.29
N ALA A 103 13.01 -10.49 -17.02
CA ALA A 103 13.44 -9.33 -16.26
C ALA A 103 13.63 -8.05 -17.12
N TYR A 104 13.15 -8.03 -18.37
CA TYR A 104 13.34 -6.91 -19.29
C TYR A 104 12.02 -6.31 -19.75
N VAL A 105 12.04 -5.01 -20.02
CA VAL A 105 10.97 -4.27 -20.70
C VAL A 105 11.52 -3.57 -21.93
N TYR A 106 10.65 -3.29 -22.90
CA TYR A 106 10.99 -2.63 -24.14
C TYR A 106 10.04 -1.46 -24.36
N ASP A 107 10.56 -0.30 -24.76
CA ASP A 107 9.72 0.84 -25.14
C ASP A 107 9.18 0.71 -26.56
N ILE A 108 8.28 1.62 -26.95
CA ILE A 108 7.69 1.69 -28.29
C ILE A 108 8.72 1.91 -29.41
N ASN A 109 9.92 2.39 -29.07
CA ASN A 109 11.04 2.56 -29.99
C ASN A 109 11.93 1.31 -30.05
N GLY A 110 11.55 0.23 -29.35
CA GLY A 110 12.25 -1.05 -29.31
C GLY A 110 13.45 -1.08 -28.37
N LYS A 111 13.75 -0.01 -27.62
CA LYS A 111 14.90 0.02 -26.70
C LYS A 111 14.62 -0.85 -25.48
N LYS A 112 15.60 -1.69 -25.16
CA LYS A 112 15.55 -2.68 -24.08
C LYS A 112 16.06 -2.09 -22.76
N TYR A 113 15.35 -2.36 -21.67
CA TYR A 113 15.69 -1.95 -20.31
C TYR A 113 15.64 -3.16 -19.38
N ILE A 114 16.53 -3.18 -18.38
CA ILE A 114 16.42 -4.11 -17.24
C ILE A 114 15.41 -3.54 -16.24
N ASP A 115 14.42 -4.34 -15.87
CA ASP A 115 13.47 -4.01 -14.81
C ASP A 115 14.02 -4.49 -13.46
N ALA A 116 14.78 -3.61 -12.82
CA ALA A 116 15.40 -3.90 -11.52
C ALA A 116 14.43 -3.85 -10.33
N LEU A 117 13.17 -3.44 -10.55
CA LEU A 117 12.17 -3.26 -9.49
C LEU A 117 10.99 -4.23 -9.59
N ALA A 118 10.97 -5.10 -10.61
CA ALA A 118 9.82 -5.94 -10.94
C ALA A 118 8.53 -5.10 -11.03
N GLY A 119 8.60 -4.06 -11.88
CA GLY A 119 7.61 -3.00 -12.04
C GLY A 119 7.59 -2.10 -10.81
N LEU A 120 6.67 -2.40 -9.91
CA LEU A 120 6.61 -1.81 -8.56
C LEU A 120 6.45 -2.95 -7.55
N TRP A 121 7.46 -3.82 -7.48
CA TRP A 121 7.54 -4.96 -6.56
C TRP A 121 6.46 -6.03 -6.77
N CYS A 122 5.97 -6.21 -8.00
CA CYS A 122 4.80 -7.06 -8.28
C CYS A 122 5.01 -8.14 -9.35
N THR A 123 5.98 -8.00 -10.25
CA THR A 123 6.21 -8.96 -11.36
C THR A 123 7.30 -9.99 -11.02
N ALA A 124 7.17 -10.67 -9.87
CA ALA A 124 8.20 -11.58 -9.36
C ALA A 124 8.54 -12.78 -10.28
N LEU A 125 7.61 -13.18 -11.16
CA LEU A 125 7.82 -14.25 -12.16
C LEU A 125 8.33 -13.73 -13.51
N GLY A 126 8.60 -12.42 -13.61
CA GLY A 126 8.96 -11.76 -14.86
C GLY A 126 7.76 -11.38 -15.74
N GLY A 127 8.05 -10.55 -16.74
CA GLY A 127 7.10 -10.11 -17.74
C GLY A 127 6.68 -11.22 -18.70
N SER A 128 5.39 -11.22 -19.06
CA SER A 128 4.77 -12.11 -20.06
C SER A 128 4.91 -13.61 -19.78
N GLU A 129 4.84 -14.04 -18.51
CA GLU A 129 4.89 -15.46 -18.13
C GLU A 129 3.76 -16.30 -18.80
N PRO A 130 4.09 -17.21 -19.74
CA PRO A 130 3.09 -17.91 -20.55
C PRO A 130 2.08 -18.71 -19.74
N ARG A 131 2.48 -19.28 -18.59
CA ARG A 131 1.58 -20.03 -17.71
C ARG A 131 0.48 -19.15 -17.12
N LEU A 132 0.82 -17.90 -16.74
CA LEU A 132 -0.14 -16.95 -16.19
C LEU A 132 -1.10 -16.45 -17.27
N VAL A 133 -0.57 -16.12 -18.46
CA VAL A 133 -1.39 -15.68 -19.61
C VAL A 133 -2.42 -16.76 -19.95
N LYS A 134 -1.98 -18.01 -20.10
CA LYS A 134 -2.87 -19.14 -20.39
C LYS A 134 -3.97 -19.29 -19.34
N ALA A 135 -3.61 -19.29 -18.05
CA ALA A 135 -4.57 -19.44 -16.95
C ALA A 135 -5.61 -18.30 -16.92
N ALA A 136 -5.16 -17.05 -17.15
CA ALA A 136 -6.05 -15.90 -17.22
C ALA A 136 -7.00 -16.00 -18.42
N THR A 137 -6.50 -16.31 -19.62
CA THR A 137 -7.32 -16.46 -20.83
C THR A 137 -8.35 -17.58 -20.69
N GLU A 138 -7.97 -18.74 -20.15
CA GLU A 138 -8.89 -19.85 -19.90
C GLU A 138 -10.02 -19.44 -18.95
N GLN A 139 -9.69 -18.76 -17.83
CA GLN A 139 -10.70 -18.33 -16.87
C GLN A 139 -11.60 -17.22 -17.44
N LEU A 140 -11.05 -16.26 -18.20
CA LEU A 140 -11.82 -15.22 -18.87
C LEU A 140 -12.80 -15.81 -19.90
N ASN A 141 -12.36 -16.80 -20.69
CA ASN A 141 -13.25 -17.49 -21.63
C ASN A 141 -14.36 -18.30 -20.93
N LYS A 142 -14.09 -18.82 -19.73
CA LYS A 142 -15.04 -19.62 -18.96
C LYS A 142 -16.05 -18.79 -18.17
N LEU A 143 -15.56 -17.82 -17.40
CA LEU A 143 -16.36 -16.93 -16.56
C LEU A 143 -15.51 -15.69 -16.20
N PRO A 144 -15.64 -14.57 -16.95
CA PRO A 144 -14.87 -13.36 -16.69
C PRO A 144 -15.16 -12.76 -15.31
N PHE A 145 -16.42 -12.81 -14.87
CA PHE A 145 -16.83 -12.21 -13.61
C PHE A 145 -18.13 -12.81 -13.08
N TYR A 146 -18.18 -13.02 -11.77
CA TYR A 146 -19.39 -13.13 -10.98
C TYR A 146 -19.09 -12.69 -9.54
N HIS A 147 -20.06 -12.11 -8.84
CA HIS A 147 -19.84 -11.57 -7.50
C HIS A 147 -19.59 -12.65 -6.43
N SER A 148 -18.95 -12.26 -5.32
CA SER A 148 -18.77 -13.14 -4.15
C SER A 148 -19.72 -12.87 -2.96
N PHE A 149 -20.81 -12.14 -3.19
CA PHE A 149 -21.83 -11.90 -2.16
C PHE A 149 -22.75 -13.09 -1.89
N TRP A 150 -23.31 -13.13 -0.68
CA TRP A 150 -24.27 -14.15 -0.22
C TRP A 150 -23.79 -15.59 -0.42
N ASN A 151 -22.53 -15.91 -0.13
CA ASN A 151 -21.99 -17.27 -0.28
C ASN A 151 -22.08 -17.82 -1.72
N ARG A 152 -21.98 -16.94 -2.72
CA ARG A 152 -21.69 -17.31 -4.11
C ARG A 152 -20.21 -17.03 -4.31
N THR A 153 -19.50 -17.86 -5.07
CA THR A 153 -18.08 -17.63 -5.36
C THR A 153 -17.65 -18.49 -6.56
N THR A 154 -16.38 -18.41 -6.92
CA THR A 154 -15.77 -19.18 -8.02
C THR A 154 -14.81 -20.21 -7.46
N LYS A 155 -14.61 -21.31 -8.20
CA LYS A 155 -13.63 -22.35 -7.82
C LYS A 155 -12.21 -21.78 -7.64
N PRO A 156 -11.68 -20.92 -8.54
CA PRO A 156 -10.35 -20.33 -8.36
C PRO A 156 -10.19 -19.57 -7.03
N SER A 157 -11.21 -18.83 -6.59
CA SER A 157 -11.15 -18.12 -5.31
C SER A 157 -11.10 -19.06 -4.11
N LEU A 158 -11.82 -20.19 -4.16
CA LEU A 158 -11.79 -21.22 -3.12
C LEU A 158 -10.45 -21.94 -3.07
N ASP A 159 -9.92 -22.34 -4.23
CA ASP A 159 -8.61 -22.99 -4.34
C ASP A 159 -7.51 -22.05 -3.80
N LEU A 160 -7.50 -20.79 -4.25
CA LEU A 160 -6.52 -19.80 -3.80
C LEU A 160 -6.62 -19.52 -2.30
N ALA A 161 -7.82 -19.46 -1.73
CA ALA A 161 -7.98 -19.27 -0.29
C ALA A 161 -7.34 -20.42 0.50
N ASN A 162 -7.51 -21.66 0.05
CA ASN A 162 -6.90 -22.83 0.68
C ASN A 162 -5.38 -22.80 0.54
N ASP A 163 -4.86 -22.53 -0.66
CA ASP A 163 -3.42 -22.45 -0.92
C ASP A 163 -2.75 -21.39 -0.04
N VAL A 164 -3.34 -20.19 0.06
CA VAL A 164 -2.85 -19.11 0.91
C VAL A 164 -2.81 -19.53 2.37
N LEU A 165 -3.89 -20.14 2.90
CA LEU A 165 -3.92 -20.60 4.28
C LEU A 165 -2.85 -21.66 4.57
N ASN A 166 -2.60 -22.56 3.60
CA ASN A 166 -1.58 -23.61 3.73
C ASN A 166 -0.14 -23.06 3.67
N MET A 167 0.09 -21.94 2.97
CA MET A 167 1.41 -21.31 2.89
C MET A 167 1.85 -20.64 4.21
N PHE A 168 0.91 -20.12 5.00
CA PHE A 168 1.22 -19.46 6.28
C PHE A 168 1.35 -20.46 7.43
N THR A 169 2.52 -21.09 7.56
CA THR A 169 2.78 -22.12 8.58
C THR A 169 3.24 -21.59 9.94
N ALA A 170 3.77 -20.36 10.00
CA ALA A 170 4.33 -19.80 11.23
C ALA A 170 3.26 -19.48 12.30
N ARG A 171 2.04 -19.17 11.87
CA ARG A 171 0.85 -18.97 12.72
C ARG A 171 -0.37 -19.38 11.94
N GLU A 172 -1.26 -20.11 12.61
CA GLU A 172 -2.52 -20.54 12.00
C GLU A 172 -3.38 -19.32 11.65
N MET A 173 -3.65 -19.15 10.36
CA MET A 173 -4.55 -18.12 9.83
C MET A 173 -5.95 -18.70 9.67
N GLY A 174 -6.99 -17.91 9.97
CA GLY A 174 -8.37 -18.43 9.97
C GLY A 174 -9.10 -18.33 8.63
N LYS A 175 -9.06 -17.17 7.97
CA LYS A 175 -9.81 -16.87 6.74
C LYS A 175 -9.08 -15.86 5.86
N VAL A 176 -9.38 -15.90 4.57
CA VAL A 176 -8.84 -14.97 3.55
C VAL A 176 -9.95 -14.02 3.09
N PHE A 177 -9.62 -12.73 3.00
CA PHE A 177 -10.45 -11.71 2.36
C PHE A 177 -9.67 -11.15 1.16
N PHE A 178 -10.25 -11.20 -0.03
CA PHE A 178 -9.59 -10.74 -1.25
C PHE A 178 -9.91 -9.27 -1.53
N ALA A 179 -8.89 -8.54 -1.98
CA ALA A 179 -8.95 -7.16 -2.43
C ALA A 179 -8.09 -7.00 -3.69
N ASN A 180 -8.25 -5.90 -4.42
CA ASN A 180 -7.52 -5.66 -5.67
C ASN A 180 -6.24 -4.83 -5.47
N SER A 181 -6.04 -4.28 -4.27
CA SER A 181 -4.82 -3.52 -3.92
C SER A 181 -4.44 -3.70 -2.45
N GLY A 182 -3.17 -3.37 -2.14
CA GLY A 182 -2.70 -3.31 -0.75
C GLY A 182 -3.39 -2.22 0.08
N SER A 183 -3.80 -1.11 -0.54
CA SER A 183 -4.54 -0.03 0.13
C SER A 183 -5.93 -0.50 0.58
N GLU A 184 -6.68 -1.16 -0.30
CA GLU A 184 -8.00 -1.74 0.03
C GLU A 184 -7.90 -2.84 1.11
N ALA A 185 -6.80 -3.61 1.07
CA ALA A 185 -6.51 -4.59 2.11
C ALA A 185 -6.32 -3.91 3.48
N ASN A 186 -5.55 -2.81 3.54
CA ASN A 186 -5.36 -2.05 4.78
C ASN A 186 -6.66 -1.40 5.28
N ASP A 187 -7.48 -0.82 4.40
CA ASP A 187 -8.79 -0.28 4.77
C ASP A 187 -9.71 -1.37 5.36
N SER A 188 -9.67 -2.55 4.76
CA SER A 188 -10.40 -3.73 5.25
C SER A 188 -9.90 -4.15 6.63
N GLN A 189 -8.59 -4.17 6.86
CA GLN A 189 -8.00 -4.47 8.18
C GLN A 189 -8.46 -3.49 9.25
N VAL A 190 -8.45 -2.18 8.95
CA VAL A 190 -8.93 -1.15 9.88
C VAL A 190 -10.38 -1.40 10.29
N LYS A 191 -11.25 -1.66 9.31
CA LYS A 191 -12.67 -1.95 9.55
C LYS A 191 -12.89 -3.22 10.37
N LEU A 192 -12.13 -4.28 10.07
CA LEU A 192 -12.20 -5.55 10.81
C LEU A 192 -11.76 -5.38 12.27
N VAL A 193 -10.68 -4.64 12.54
CA VAL A 193 -10.21 -4.38 13.91
C VAL A 193 -11.23 -3.57 14.71
N TRP A 194 -11.84 -2.55 14.11
CA TRP A 194 -12.91 -1.79 14.77
C TRP A 194 -14.15 -2.63 15.04
N TYR A 195 -14.59 -3.41 14.05
CA TYR A 195 -15.73 -4.32 14.20
C TYR A 195 -15.49 -5.33 15.33
N TYR A 196 -14.30 -5.94 15.35
CA TYR A 196 -13.88 -6.86 16.40
C TYR A 196 -13.95 -6.22 17.79
N ASN A 197 -13.38 -5.02 17.97
CA ASN A 197 -13.41 -4.36 19.28
C ASN A 197 -14.82 -3.95 19.70
N ASN A 198 -15.67 -3.52 18.78
CA ASN A 198 -17.09 -3.26 19.05
C ASN A 198 -17.82 -4.53 19.52
N ALA A 199 -17.64 -5.65 18.81
CA ALA A 199 -18.26 -6.93 19.15
C ALA A 199 -17.80 -7.44 20.53
N MET A 200 -16.57 -7.11 20.94
CA MET A 200 -16.02 -7.43 22.26
C MET A 200 -16.41 -6.43 23.37
N GLY A 201 -17.29 -5.46 23.11
CA GLY A 201 -17.71 -4.45 24.10
C GLY A 201 -16.65 -3.38 24.42
N ARG A 202 -15.70 -3.13 23.51
CA ARG A 202 -14.58 -2.18 23.67
C ARG A 202 -14.68 -1.03 22.64
N PRO A 203 -15.75 -0.22 22.65
CA PRO A 203 -16.04 0.75 21.60
C PRO A 203 -14.99 1.86 21.48
N ASP A 204 -14.28 2.20 22.56
CA ASP A 204 -13.25 3.25 22.58
C ASP A 204 -11.88 2.78 22.05
N LYS A 205 -11.69 1.46 21.86
CA LYS A 205 -10.43 0.88 21.39
C LYS A 205 -10.33 0.94 19.87
N LYS A 206 -10.03 2.15 19.35
CA LYS A 206 -10.04 2.45 17.90
C LYS A 206 -8.75 3.04 17.34
N LYS A 207 -7.79 3.39 18.19
CA LYS A 207 -6.52 3.99 17.79
C LYS A 207 -5.62 2.96 17.11
N PHE A 208 -4.97 3.35 16.02
CA PHE A 208 -3.90 2.60 15.38
C PHE A 208 -2.55 3.25 15.66
N ILE A 209 -1.53 2.41 15.77
CA ILE A 209 -0.13 2.85 15.92
C ILE A 209 0.57 2.47 14.63
N ALA A 210 1.18 3.45 13.97
CA ALA A 210 1.99 3.27 12.78
C ALA A 210 3.43 3.76 13.06
N ARG A 211 4.34 3.47 12.12
CA ARG A 211 5.73 3.91 12.19
C ARG A 211 5.97 5.09 11.25
N SER A 212 6.76 6.06 11.71
CA SER A 212 7.39 7.01 10.80
C SER A 212 8.39 6.27 9.90
N LYS A 213 8.62 6.81 8.70
CA LYS A 213 9.68 6.33 7.82
C LYS A 213 11.01 6.45 8.57
N SER A 214 11.75 5.34 8.65
CA SER A 214 13.12 5.28 9.18
C SER A 214 14.12 5.75 8.15
#